data_AF-A0A3M1A1Y8-F1
#
_entry.id   AF-A0A3M1A1Y8-F1
#
_cell.length_a   1.000
_cell.length_b   1.000
_cell.length_c   1.000
_cell.angle_alpha   90.00
_cell.angle_beta   90.00
_cell.angle_gamma   90.00
#
_symmetry.space_group_name_H-M   'P 1'
#
loop_
_entity.id
_entity.type
_entity.pdbx_description
1 polymer ?
#
loop_
_entity_poly.entity_id
_entity_poly.type
_entity_poly.pdbx_seq_one_letter_code
_entity_poly.pdbx_strand_id
1 'polypeptide(L)'
;EVLPGAADRSYGVHVARLAGLPEAAVARARVILDTLERGEREGGDKVALIDDLPLFSAAAAAPPPPPPAQEKGRSALAERLSQIFPDDLTPREALAILYELKALAEDQPSD
;
A
#
# COMPACT_ATOMS: atom_id res chain seq x y z
N GLU A 1 38.12 7.20 -1.27
CA GLU A 1 38.64 5.87 -0.91
C GLU A 1 37.53 5.14 -0.18
N VAL A 2 37.26 3.88 -0.52
CA VAL A 2 36.18 3.10 0.12
C VAL A 2 36.86 2.14 1.09
N LEU A 3 36.59 2.29 2.38
CA LEU A 3 37.14 1.39 3.38
C LEU A 3 36.25 0.15 3.52
N PRO A 4 36.84 -1.05 3.67
CA PRO A 4 36.08 -2.26 3.97
C PRO A 4 35.57 -2.20 5.41
N GLY A 5 34.26 -2.39 5.60
CA GLY A 5 33.60 -2.38 6.90
C GLY A 5 32.11 -2.10 6.77
N ALA A 6 31.31 -2.55 7.74
CA ALA A 6 29.92 -2.12 7.85
C ALA A 6 29.87 -0.65 8.30
N ALA A 7 28.84 0.09 7.90
CA ALA A 7 28.69 1.47 8.31
C ALA A 7 28.37 1.55 9.82
N ASP A 8 29.08 2.40 10.56
CA ASP A 8 28.91 2.55 12.01
C ASP A 8 27.58 3.24 12.41
N ARG A 9 26.96 4.00 11.49
CA ARG A 9 25.72 4.76 11.75
C ARG A 9 24.85 4.90 10.50
N SER A 10 23.53 4.86 10.71
CA SER A 10 22.54 5.01 9.63
C SER A 10 22.19 6.47 9.36
N TYR A 11 22.76 7.05 8.30
CA TYR A 11 22.49 8.45 7.89
C TYR A 11 21.27 8.62 6.96
N GLY A 12 20.62 7.54 6.53
CA GLY A 12 19.52 7.58 5.55
C GLY A 12 18.34 8.45 5.97
N VAL A 13 17.97 8.44 7.27
CA VAL A 13 16.88 9.28 7.81
C VAL A 13 17.24 10.77 7.76
N HIS A 14 18.53 11.10 7.92
CA HIS A 14 19.00 12.48 7.82
C HIS A 14 18.89 13.00 6.38
N VAL A 15 19.24 12.18 5.40
CA VAL A 15 19.11 12.53 3.97
C VAL A 15 17.64 12.61 3.55
N ALA A 16 16.78 11.72 4.04
CA ALA A 16 15.34 11.77 3.80
C ALA A 16 14.71 13.09 4.25
N ARG A 17 15.14 13.64 5.39
CA ARG A 17 14.72 14.96 5.85
C ARG A 17 15.19 16.09 4.92
N LEU A 18 16.44 16.03 4.44
CA LEU A 18 16.96 17.00 3.48
C LEU A 18 16.24 16.90 2.12
N ALA A 19 15.74 15.71 1.77
CA ALA A 19 14.94 15.47 0.58
C ALA A 19 13.47 15.94 0.71
N GLY A 20 13.09 16.54 1.85
CA GLY A 20 11.75 17.11 2.04
C GLY A 20 10.64 16.09 2.30
N LEU A 21 10.98 14.88 2.79
CA LEU A 21 9.96 13.92 3.18
C LEU A 21 9.09 14.45 4.35
N PRO A 22 7.81 14.03 4.45
CA PRO A 22 6.91 14.45 5.51
C PRO A 22 7.49 14.23 6.91
N GLU A 23 7.36 15.22 7.79
CA GLU A 23 7.95 15.19 9.14
C GLU A 23 7.47 13.98 9.96
N ALA A 24 6.20 13.61 9.83
CA ALA A 24 5.63 12.43 10.47
C ALA A 24 6.30 11.12 10.00
N ALA A 25 6.70 11.03 8.74
CA ALA A 25 7.41 9.85 8.21
C ALA A 25 8.85 9.80 8.72
N VAL A 26 9.56 10.93 8.74
CA VAL A 26 10.93 11.04 9.25
C VAL A 26 11.00 10.74 10.76
N ALA A 27 10.03 11.25 11.53
CA ALA A 27 9.94 11.00 12.97
C ALA A 27 9.74 9.51 13.28
N ARG A 28 8.84 8.82 12.55
CA ARG A 28 8.64 7.37 12.71
C ARG A 28 9.86 6.56 12.30
N ALA A 29 10.50 6.90 11.19
CA ALA A 29 11.71 6.22 10.73
C ALA A 29 12.84 6.29 11.77
N ARG A 30 12.93 7.40 12.52
CA ARG A 30 13.92 7.56 13.61
C ARG A 30 13.65 6.63 14.79
N VAL A 31 12.39 6.48 15.19
CA VAL A 31 12.00 5.55 16.28
C VAL A 31 12.32 4.10 15.91
N ILE A 32 12.04 3.71 14.66
CA ILE A 32 12.35 2.37 14.13
C ILE A 32 13.87 2.15 14.05
N LEU A 33 14.61 3.16 13.64
CA LEU A 33 16.07 3.07 13.59
C LEU A 33 16.66 2.86 15.00
N ASP A 34 16.15 3.58 15.99
CA ASP A 34 16.61 3.46 17.39
C ASP A 34 16.27 2.09 18.00
N THR A 35 15.19 1.42 17.59
CA THR A 35 14.90 0.03 18.00
C THR A 35 15.83 -0.97 17.30
N LEU A 36 16.09 -0.81 16.01
CA LEU A 36 16.95 -1.70 15.25
C LEU A 36 18.41 -1.62 15.71
N GLU A 37 18.93 -0.42 15.96
CA GLU A 37 20.31 -0.25 16.48
C GLU A 37 20.47 -0.80 17.91
N ARG A 38 19.40 -0.82 18.71
CA ARG A 38 19.43 -1.49 20.03
C ARG A 38 19.44 -3.01 19.88
N GLY A 39 18.59 -3.57 19.02
CA GLY A 39 18.55 -5.00 18.75
C GLY A 39 19.85 -5.57 18.15
N GLU A 40 20.52 -4.80 17.29
CA GLU A 40 21.84 -5.17 16.73
C GLU A 40 22.95 -5.18 17.79
N ARG A 41 22.89 -4.30 18.80
CA ARG A 41 23.86 -4.28 19.91
C ARG A 41 23.66 -5.43 20.90
N GLU A 42 22.44 -5.94 21.02
CA GLU A 42 22.05 -6.99 21.97
C GLU A 42 22.06 -8.41 21.36
N GLY A 43 22.40 -8.54 20.07
CA GLY A 43 22.56 -9.84 19.40
C GLY A 43 21.25 -10.58 19.10
N GLY A 44 20.11 -9.87 19.09
CA GLY A 44 18.78 -10.46 18.90
C GLY A 44 18.36 -10.60 17.43
N ASP A 45 17.61 -11.65 17.14
CA ASP A 45 17.03 -11.94 15.81
C ASP A 45 16.19 -10.76 15.28
N LYS A 46 16.60 -10.23 14.14
CA LYS A 46 16.00 -9.06 13.46
C LYS A 46 14.52 -9.26 13.06
N VAL A 47 14.07 -10.52 13.04
CA VAL A 47 12.73 -10.91 12.54
C VAL A 47 11.64 -10.63 13.57
N ALA A 48 11.90 -10.82 14.87
CA ALA A 48 10.89 -10.66 15.92
C ALA A 48 10.49 -9.18 16.17
N LEU A 49 11.35 -8.23 15.83
CA LEU A 49 11.10 -6.79 16.04
C LEU A 49 10.23 -6.15 14.94
N ILE A 50 10.10 -6.77 13.77
CA ILE A 50 9.24 -6.28 12.68
C ILE A 50 7.76 -6.47 13.04
N ASP A 51 7.45 -7.56 13.76
CA ASP A 51 6.09 -7.88 14.23
C ASP A 51 5.62 -6.99 15.40
N ASP A 52 6.57 -6.42 16.16
CA ASP A 52 6.28 -5.54 17.32
C ASP A 52 6.14 -4.05 16.96
N LEU A 53 6.17 -3.70 15.68
CA LEU A 53 5.98 -2.32 15.23
C LEU A 53 4.49 -1.95 15.27
N PRO A 54 4.07 -0.99 16.13
CA PRO A 54 2.66 -0.64 16.37
C PRO A 54 1.91 -0.16 15.13
N LEU A 55 2.60 0.29 14.09
CA LEU A 55 1.97 0.65 12.82
C LEU A 55 1.46 -0.57 12.04
N PHE A 56 2.08 -1.74 12.22
CA PHE A 56 1.65 -3.01 11.63
C PHE A 56 0.73 -3.81 12.56
N SER A 57 0.85 -3.66 13.88
CA SER A 57 -0.14 -4.24 14.82
C SER A 57 -1.41 -3.41 14.97
N ALA A 58 -1.42 -2.12 14.60
CA ALA A 58 -2.65 -1.36 14.41
C ALA A 58 -3.51 -1.91 13.25
N ALA A 59 -2.92 -2.65 12.30
CA ALA A 59 -3.69 -3.40 11.30
C ALA A 59 -4.32 -4.69 11.89
N ALA A 60 -3.79 -5.22 12.99
CA ALA A 60 -4.33 -6.39 13.68
C ALA A 60 -5.38 -6.04 14.75
N ALA A 61 -5.32 -4.83 15.31
CA ALA A 61 -6.29 -4.31 16.30
C ALA A 61 -7.39 -3.43 15.68
N ALA A 62 -7.54 -3.45 14.35
CA ALA A 62 -8.80 -3.01 13.76
C ALA A 62 -9.92 -3.93 14.32
N PRO A 63 -11.10 -3.39 14.70
CA PRO A 63 -12.27 -4.26 14.85
C PRO A 63 -12.34 -5.17 13.62
N PRO A 64 -12.77 -6.44 13.75
CA PRO A 64 -12.92 -7.31 12.59
C PRO A 64 -13.60 -6.47 11.52
N PRO A 65 -13.04 -6.40 10.29
CA PRO A 65 -13.63 -5.58 9.25
C PRO A 65 -15.13 -5.88 9.28
N PRO A 66 -16.00 -4.85 9.26
CA PRO A 66 -17.43 -5.10 9.18
C PRO A 66 -17.60 -6.19 8.11
N PRO A 67 -18.35 -7.28 8.41
CA PRO A 67 -18.47 -8.41 7.48
C PRO A 67 -18.63 -7.80 6.10
N PRO A 68 -17.69 -8.11 5.17
CA PRO A 68 -17.34 -7.25 4.03
C PRO A 68 -18.63 -6.65 3.58
N ALA A 69 -18.83 -5.34 3.84
CA ALA A 69 -20.14 -4.71 3.73
C ALA A 69 -20.68 -5.24 2.43
N GLN A 70 -21.66 -6.16 2.49
CA GLN A 70 -22.02 -6.96 1.32
C GLN A 70 -22.25 -5.90 0.28
N GLU A 71 -21.34 -5.80 -0.70
CA GLU A 71 -21.32 -4.66 -1.60
C GLU A 71 -22.72 -4.67 -2.15
N LYS A 72 -23.54 -3.71 -1.73
CA LYS A 72 -24.94 -3.66 -2.10
C LYS A 72 -24.89 -3.49 -3.61
N GLY A 73 -24.98 -4.61 -4.32
CA GLY A 73 -24.65 -4.74 -5.74
C GLY A 73 -23.26 -4.21 -6.09
N ARG A 74 -22.27 -5.07 -6.36
CA ARG A 74 -21.34 -4.69 -7.44
C ARG A 74 -22.22 -4.39 -8.63
N SER A 75 -22.25 -3.14 -9.06
CA SER A 75 -23.14 -2.79 -10.15
C SER A 75 -22.65 -3.52 -11.41
N ALA A 76 -23.56 -3.99 -12.26
CA ALA A 76 -23.22 -4.78 -13.44
C ALA A 76 -22.15 -4.08 -14.30
N LEU A 77 -22.12 -2.74 -14.27
CA LEU A 77 -21.10 -1.91 -14.87
C LEU A 77 -19.70 -2.13 -14.27
N ALA A 78 -19.57 -2.13 -12.93
CA ALA A 78 -18.30 -2.31 -12.24
C ALA A 78 -17.72 -3.70 -12.49
N GLU A 79 -18.57 -4.73 -12.49
CA GLU A 79 -18.14 -6.09 -12.86
C GLU A 79 -17.65 -6.15 -14.31
N ARG A 80 -18.41 -5.57 -15.24
CA ARG A 80 -18.03 -5.56 -16.65
C ARG A 80 -16.70 -4.84 -16.89
N LEU A 81 -16.48 -3.70 -16.23
CA LEU A 81 -15.23 -2.94 -16.33
C LEU A 81 -14.01 -3.75 -15.87
N SER A 82 -14.14 -4.52 -14.79
CA SER A 82 -13.03 -5.33 -14.24
C SER A 82 -12.53 -6.44 -15.17
N GLN A 83 -13.33 -6.82 -16.17
CA GLN A 83 -13.03 -7.91 -17.10
C GLN A 83 -12.49 -7.41 -18.44
N ILE A 84 -12.35 -6.09 -18.63
CA ILE A 84 -11.86 -5.51 -19.88
C ILE A 84 -10.34 -5.41 -19.82
N PHE A 85 -9.67 -5.92 -20.87
CA PHE A 85 -8.24 -5.79 -21.10
C PHE A 85 -8.02 -4.88 -22.33
N PRO A 86 -7.81 -3.56 -22.15
CA PRO A 86 -7.79 -2.61 -23.26
C PRO A 86 -6.71 -2.89 -24.30
N ASP A 87 -5.56 -3.44 -23.87
CA ASP A 87 -4.41 -3.71 -24.73
C ASP A 87 -4.66 -4.87 -25.72
N ASP A 88 -5.65 -5.72 -25.45
CA ASP A 88 -6.01 -6.88 -26.27
C ASP A 88 -7.16 -6.58 -27.25
N LEU A 89 -7.67 -5.35 -27.29
CA LEU A 89 -8.83 -4.98 -28.10
C LEU A 89 -8.45 -4.32 -29.41
N THR A 90 -9.12 -4.71 -30.49
CA THR A 90 -9.13 -3.90 -31.70
C THR A 90 -9.93 -2.61 -31.48
N PRO A 91 -9.67 -1.53 -32.24
CA PRO A 91 -10.42 -0.28 -32.12
C PRO A 91 -11.95 -0.45 -32.26
N ARG A 92 -12.39 -1.41 -33.10
CA ARG A 92 -13.81 -1.70 -33.31
C ARG A 92 -14.43 -2.40 -32.10
N GLU A 93 -13.71 -3.31 -31.47
CA GLU A 93 -14.16 -4.01 -30.26
C GLU A 93 -14.23 -3.06 -29.07
N ALA A 94 -13.21 -2.20 -28.90
CA ALA A 94 -13.23 -1.17 -27.88
C ALA A 94 -14.45 -0.26 -28.02
N LEU A 95 -14.77 0.18 -29.24
CA LEU A 95 -15.97 0.99 -29.49
C LEU A 95 -17.27 0.25 -29.14
N ALA A 96 -17.38 -1.04 -29.49
CA ALA A 96 -18.55 -1.85 -29.15
C ALA A 96 -18.73 -1.99 -27.62
N ILE A 97 -17.63 -2.21 -26.90
CA ILE A 97 -17.64 -2.30 -25.43
C ILE A 97 -18.05 -0.96 -24.79
N LEU A 98 -17.64 0.18 -25.35
CA LEU A 98 -18.08 1.48 -24.83
C LEU A 98 -19.60 1.68 -24.94
N TYR A 99 -20.24 1.20 -26.02
CA TYR A 99 -21.70 1.22 -26.14
C TYR A 99 -22.38 0.29 -25.13
N GLU A 100 -21.82 -0.90 -24.91
CA GLU A 100 -22.29 -1.86 -23.90
C GLU A 100 -22.26 -1.25 -22.49
N LEU A 101 -21.12 -0.63 -22.12
CA LEU A 101 -20.96 0.03 -20.82
C LEU A 101 -21.94 1.19 -20.62
N LYS A 102 -22.23 1.96 -21.69
CA LYS A 102 -23.23 3.02 -21.62
C LYS A 102 -24.62 2.47 -21.30
N ALA A 103 -25.03 1.38 -21.94
CA ALA A 103 -26.30 0.74 -21.65
C ALA A 103 -26.38 0.24 -20.20
N LEU A 104 -25.32 -0.39 -19.69
CA LEU A 104 -25.23 -0.86 -18.30
C LEU A 104 -25.23 0.27 -17.25
N ALA A 105 -24.84 1.48 -17.64
CA ALA A 105 -24.88 2.66 -16.78
C ALA A 105 -26.29 3.30 -16.74
N GLU A 106 -27.03 3.26 -17.84
CA GLU A 106 -28.40 3.77 -17.94
C GLU A 106 -29.43 2.85 -17.26
N ASP A 107 -29.15 1.54 -17.21
CA ASP A 107 -30.04 0.53 -16.63
C ASP A 107 -29.89 0.37 -15.10
N GLN A 108 -28.99 1.14 -14.47
CA GLN A 108 -28.89 1.19 -13.02
C GLN A 108 -29.98 2.11 -12.45
N PRO A 109 -30.88 1.60 -11.59
CA PRO A 109 -31.86 2.44 -10.93
C PRO A 109 -31.14 3.47 -10.07
N SER A 110 -31.44 4.75 -10.28
CA SER A 110 -30.99 5.86 -9.45
C SER A 110 -31.38 5.57 -7.99
N ASP A 111 -30.40 5.28 -7.14
CA ASP A 111 -30.55 5.21 -5.68
C ASP A 111 -30.64 6.62 -5.09
#